data_AF-A0A0F2PV69-F1
#
_entry.id   AF-A0A0F2PV69-F1
#
_cell.length_a   1.000
_cell.length_b   1.000
_cell.length_c   1.000
_cell.angle_alpha   90.00
_cell.angle_beta   90.00
_cell.angle_gamma   90.00
#
_symmetry.space_group_name_H-M   'P 1'
#
loop_
_entity.id
_entity.type
_entity.pdbx_description
1 polymer ?
#
loop_
_entity_poly.entity_id
_entity_poly.type
_entity_poly.pdbx_seq_one_letter_code
_entity_poly.pdbx_strand_id
1 'polypeptide(L)'
;MTRGEDFLQNTLLQAQLNRLKYGDESTDDSRPPADWALIAGEHMGHLLGAVRIGDWSRVEQEILHVSGPLLELHEALVKNRLVNNPGGAVSRSKIGHK
;
A
#
# COMPACT_ATOMS: atom_id res chain seq x y z
N MET A 1 14.36 -14.00 -11.80
CA MET A 1 13.19 -13.22 -11.36
C MET A 1 12.98 -12.11 -12.36
N THR A 2 11.73 -11.79 -12.68
CA THR A 2 11.40 -10.68 -13.59
C THR A 2 11.50 -9.35 -12.85
N ARG A 3 11.72 -8.24 -13.57
CA ARG A 3 11.77 -6.90 -12.96
C ARG A 3 10.52 -6.55 -12.13
N GLY A 4 9.37 -7.12 -12.48
CA GLY A 4 8.11 -6.91 -11.75
C GLY A 4 8.05 -7.65 -10.42
N GLU A 5 8.66 -8.83 -10.31
CA GLU A 5 8.72 -9.58 -9.05
C GLU A 5 9.59 -8.85 -8.02
N ASP A 6 10.74 -8.33 -8.44
CA ASP A 6 11.64 -7.57 -7.58
C ASP A 6 10.97 -6.29 -7.06
N PHE A 7 10.24 -5.59 -7.93
CA PHE A 7 9.46 -4.40 -7.55
C PHE A 7 8.39 -4.71 -6.50
N LEU A 8 7.67 -5.83 -6.68
CA LEU A 8 6.64 -6.25 -5.73
C LEU A 8 7.27 -6.59 -4.37
N GLN A 9 8.40 -7.31 -4.35
CA GLN A 9 9.11 -7.63 -3.11
C GLN A 9 9.58 -6.37 -2.38
N ASN A 10 10.13 -5.40 -3.11
CA ASN A 10 10.55 -4.13 -2.52
C ASN A 10 9.37 -3.32 -1.97
N THR A 11 8.21 -3.36 -2.66
CA THR A 11 6.98 -2.72 -2.18
C THR A 11 6.48 -3.36 -0.89
N LEU A 12 6.47 -4.70 -0.81
CA LEU A 12 6.09 -5.43 0.40
C LEU A 12 7.04 -5.12 1.57
N LEU A 13 8.35 -5.06 1.30
CA LEU A 13 9.34 -4.66 2.28
C LEU A 13 9.11 -3.23 2.77
N GLN A 14 8.84 -2.30 1.87
CA GLN A 14 8.56 -0.90 2.25
C GLN A 14 7.32 -0.79 3.14
N ALA A 15 6.27 -1.55 2.82
CA ALA A 15 5.06 -1.64 3.63
C ALA A 15 5.37 -2.18 5.05
N GLN A 16 6.15 -3.26 5.14
CA GLN A 16 6.63 -3.82 6.40
C GLN A 16 7.45 -2.79 7.21
N LEU A 17 8.38 -2.09 6.57
CA LEU A 17 9.19 -1.05 7.21
C LEU A 17 8.32 0.10 7.74
N ASN A 18 7.27 0.48 7.00
CA ASN A 18 6.32 1.48 7.47
C ASN A 18 5.63 1.01 8.75
N ARG A 19 5.16 -0.23 8.81
CA ARG A 19 4.55 -0.78 10.04
C ARG A 19 5.52 -0.81 11.22
N LEU A 20 6.78 -1.19 10.99
CA LEU A 20 7.81 -1.17 12.06
C LEU A 20 8.11 0.25 12.55
N LYS A 21 8.14 1.22 11.64
CA LYS A 21 8.45 2.62 11.97
C LYS A 21 7.29 3.31 12.72
N TYR A 22 6.06 2.89 12.43
CA TYR A 22 4.86 3.63 12.79
C TYR A 22 3.86 2.87 13.67
N GLY A 23 4.03 1.57 13.86
CA GLY A 23 3.22 0.71 14.71
C GLY A 23 4.08 -0.13 15.66
N ASP A 24 3.58 -0.37 16.86
CA ASP A 24 4.08 -1.44 17.72
C ASP A 24 3.72 -2.78 17.05
N GLU A 25 4.65 -3.75 16.95
CA GLU A 25 4.49 -5.01 16.21
C GLU A 25 3.25 -5.83 16.63
N SER A 26 2.68 -5.52 17.80
CA SER A 26 1.49 -6.13 18.37
C SER A 26 0.16 -5.58 17.83
N THR A 27 0.19 -4.42 17.15
CA THR A 27 -0.96 -3.78 16.53
C THR A 27 -0.59 -3.43 15.09
N ASP A 28 -1.11 -4.20 14.12
CA ASP A 28 -1.27 -3.74 12.73
C ASP A 28 -1.47 -2.22 12.72
N ASP A 29 -0.61 -1.48 12.00
CA ASP A 29 -0.64 -0.02 11.95
C ASP A 29 -2.09 0.46 11.75
N SER A 30 -2.66 1.02 12.82
CA SER A 30 -4.09 1.35 12.91
C SER A 30 -4.43 2.70 12.29
N ARG A 31 -3.49 3.26 11.53
CA ARG A 31 -3.66 4.53 10.81
C ARG A 31 -4.97 4.54 10.02
N PRO A 32 -5.77 5.61 10.16
CA PRO A 32 -6.91 5.85 9.30
C PRO A 32 -6.51 5.77 7.82
N PRO A 33 -7.38 5.25 6.94
CA PRO A 33 -7.13 5.27 5.49
C PRO A 33 -6.77 6.67 4.96
N ALA A 34 -7.33 7.72 5.54
CA ALA A 34 -7.00 9.10 5.16
C ALA A 34 -5.50 9.42 5.35
N ASP A 35 -4.87 8.95 6.43
CA ASP A 35 -3.46 9.20 6.72
C ASP A 35 -2.57 8.50 5.69
N TRP A 36 -2.89 7.26 5.33
CA TRP A 36 -2.17 6.55 4.27
C TRP A 36 -2.29 7.24 2.91
N ALA A 37 -3.48 7.75 2.58
CA ALA A 37 -3.69 8.53 1.36
C ALA A 37 -2.88 9.82 1.36
N LEU A 38 -2.75 10.50 2.50
CA LEU A 38 -1.92 11.70 2.63
C LEU A 38 -0.43 11.40 2.47
N ILE A 39 0.07 10.33 3.10
CA ILE A 39 1.46 9.87 2.95
C ILE A 39 1.76 9.53 1.49
N ALA A 40 0.87 8.79 0.82
CA ALA A 40 1.00 8.49 -0.60
C ALA A 40 1.01 9.78 -1.46
N GLY A 41 0.17 10.77 -1.11
CA GLY A 41 0.14 12.07 -1.77
C GLY A 41 1.42 12.87 -1.61
N GLU A 42 2.03 12.87 -0.42
CA GLU A 42 3.33 13.51 -0.16
C GLU A 42 4.43 12.92 -1.04
N HIS A 43 4.57 11.60 -1.06
CA HIS A 43 5.56 10.91 -1.89
C HIS A 43 5.28 11.07 -3.39
N MET A 44 4.02 11.17 -3.80
CA MET A 44 3.67 11.53 -5.17
C MET A 44 4.17 12.94 -5.52
N GLY A 45 4.06 13.90 -4.60
CA GLY A 45 4.62 15.24 -4.78
C GLY A 45 6.15 15.21 -4.99
N HIS A 46 6.87 14.44 -4.17
CA HIS A 46 8.32 14.24 -4.33
C HIS A 46 8.67 13.55 -5.65
N LEU A 47 7.91 12.53 -6.04
CA LEU A 47 8.08 11.83 -7.31
C LEU A 47 7.97 12.80 -8.48
N LEU A 48 6.90 13.60 -8.54
CA LEU A 48 6.70 14.59 -9.59
C LEU A 48 7.81 15.65 -9.59
N GLY A 49 8.29 16.05 -8.41
CA GLY A 49 9.45 16.94 -8.26
C GLY A 49 10.71 16.35 -8.87
N ALA A 50 11.01 15.08 -8.60
CA ALA A 50 12.18 14.36 -9.13
C ALA A 50 12.11 14.19 -10.65
N VAL A 51 10.93 13.82 -11.18
CA VAL A 51 10.70 13.73 -12.64
C VAL A 51 10.98 15.07 -13.32
N ARG A 52 10.50 16.17 -12.74
CA ARG A 52 10.67 17.51 -13.30
C ARG A 52 12.14 17.91 -13.48
N ILE A 53 13.04 17.45 -12.59
CA ILE A 53 14.47 17.78 -12.64
C ILE A 53 15.33 16.66 -13.24
N GLY A 54 14.74 15.55 -13.66
CA GLY A 54 15.46 14.40 -14.24
C GLY A 54 16.27 13.59 -13.24
N ASP A 55 15.93 13.63 -11.94
CA ASP A 55 16.59 12.82 -10.91
C ASP A 55 16.02 11.40 -10.88
N TRP A 56 16.49 10.55 -11.78
CA TRP A 56 15.96 9.19 -11.96
C TRP A 56 16.22 8.26 -10.77
N SER A 57 17.28 8.51 -9.99
CA SER A 57 17.53 7.74 -8.76
C SER A 57 16.46 8.05 -7.71
N ARG A 58 16.10 9.33 -7.56
CA ARG A 58 15.03 9.75 -6.67
C ARG A 58 13.66 9.32 -7.16
N VAL A 59 13.44 9.28 -8.48
CA VAL A 59 12.22 8.72 -9.08
C VAL A 59 12.00 7.27 -8.63
N GLU A 60 13.00 6.40 -8.80
CA GLU A 60 12.88 4.99 -8.40
C GLU A 60 12.56 4.86 -6.90
N GLN A 61 13.23 5.65 -6.07
CA GLN A 61 13.00 5.67 -4.63
C GLN A 61 11.58 6.11 -4.27
N GLU A 62 11.09 7.21 -4.87
CA GLU A 62 9.75 7.72 -4.56
C GLU A 62 8.63 6.86 -5.15
N ILE A 63 8.87 6.09 -6.23
CA ILE A 63 7.91 5.07 -6.69
C ILE A 63 7.68 4.04 -5.57
N LEU A 64 8.73 3.56 -4.92
CA LEU A 64 8.61 2.61 -3.79
C LEU A 64 7.93 3.25 -2.58
N HIS A 65 8.25 4.51 -2.29
CA HIS A 65 7.61 5.26 -1.20
C HIS A 65 6.15 5.64 -1.50
N VAL A 66 5.70 5.61 -2.76
CA VAL A 66 4.27 5.70 -3.10
C VAL A 66 3.61 4.32 -3.00
N SER A 67 4.25 3.28 -3.55
CA SER A 67 3.64 1.95 -3.64
C SER A 67 3.39 1.31 -2.27
N GLY A 68 4.33 1.44 -1.32
CA GLY A 68 4.17 0.93 0.04
C GLY A 68 2.93 1.49 0.76
N PRO A 69 2.79 2.83 0.91
CA PRO A 69 1.60 3.46 1.48
C PRO A 69 0.31 3.19 0.71
N LEU A 70 0.34 3.01 -0.62
CA LEU A 70 -0.85 2.60 -1.38
C LEU A 70 -1.30 1.17 -1.05
N LEU A 71 -0.35 0.26 -0.81
CA LEU A 71 -0.67 -1.08 -0.33
C LEU A 71 -1.29 -1.02 1.07
N GLU A 72 -0.68 -0.27 1.99
CA GLU A 72 -1.22 -0.06 3.34
C GLU A 72 -2.61 0.59 3.32
N LEU A 73 -2.82 1.58 2.45
CA LEU A 73 -4.12 2.19 2.22
C LEU A 73 -5.15 1.15 1.78
N HIS A 74 -4.81 0.32 0.79
CA HIS A 74 -5.70 -0.73 0.31
C HIS A 74 -6.07 -1.71 1.43
N GLU A 75 -5.09 -2.16 2.22
CA GLU A 75 -5.33 -3.04 3.34
C GLU A 75 -6.20 -2.40 4.43
N ALA A 76 -5.95 -1.13 4.76
CA ALA A 76 -6.77 -0.37 5.69
C ALA A 76 -8.22 -0.25 5.18
N LEU A 77 -8.43 0.05 3.90
CA LEU A 77 -9.76 0.13 3.30
C LEU A 77 -10.51 -1.21 3.36
N VAL A 78 -9.82 -2.32 3.07
CA VAL A 78 -10.39 -3.68 3.15
C VAL A 78 -10.72 -4.05 4.59
N LYS A 79 -9.80 -3.82 5.54
CA LYS A 79 -9.97 -4.11 6.97
C LYS A 79 -11.16 -3.35 7.57
N ASN A 80 -11.32 -2.09 7.18
CA ASN A 80 -12.43 -1.23 7.60
C ASN A 80 -13.73 -1.45 6.80
N ARG A 81 -13.75 -2.40 5.85
CA ARG A 81 -14.91 -2.71 4.99
C ARG A 81 -15.44 -1.49 4.21
N LEU A 82 -14.56 -0.55 3.88
CA LEU A 82 -14.89 0.63 3.09
C LEU A 82 -14.89 0.33 1.59
N VAL A 83 -14.25 -0.77 1.19
CA VAL A 83 -14.26 -1.32 -0.16
C VAL A 83 -14.51 -2.83 -0.11
N ASN A 84 -15.12 -3.37 -1.16
CA ASN A 84 -15.23 -4.82 -1.32
C ASN A 84 -13.86 -5.39 -1.67
N ASN A 85 -13.44 -6.47 -1.00
CA ASN A 85 -12.24 -7.19 -1.40
C ASN A 85 -12.48 -7.78 -2.81
N PRO A 86 -11.76 -7.34 -3.87
CA PRO A 86 -11.98 -7.86 -5.21
C PRO A 86 -11.63 -9.36 -5.33
N GLY A 87 -10.89 -9.92 -4.36
CA GLY A 87 -10.66 -11.37 -4.22
C GLY A 87 -11.66 -12.12 -3.33
N GLY A 88 -12.61 -11.43 -2.69
CA GLY A 88 -13.54 -11.98 -1.69
C GLY A 88 -14.90 -12.45 -2.24
N ALA A 89 -15.17 -12.26 -3.53
CA ALA A 89 -16.43 -12.65 -4.17
C ALA A 89 -16.53 -14.16 -4.48
N VAL A 90 -15.99 -15.02 -3.62
CA VAL A 90 -16.28 -16.48 -3.62
C VAL A 90 -16.50 -16.96 -2.18
N SER A 91 -17.48 -16.37 -1.50
CA SER A 91 -18.23 -17.10 -0.49
C SER A 91 -19.69 -16.97 -0.84
N ARG A 92 -20.09 -17.76 -1.86
CA ARG A 92 -21.50 -18.05 -2.08
C ARG A 92 -21.99 -18.74 -0.81
N SER A 93 -22.80 -17.98 -0.08
CA SER A 93 -23.77 -18.46 0.88
C SER A 93 -24.22 -19.88 0.50
N LYS A 94 -23.90 -20.87 1.34
CA LYS A 94 -24.68 -22.11 1.34
C LYS A 94 -26.06 -21.73 1.87
N ILE A 95 -26.88 -21.25 0.93
CA ILE A 95 -28.31 -21.07 1.13
C ILE A 95 -28.85 -22.44 1.48
N GLY A 96 -29.36 -22.56 2.70
CA GLY A 96 -30.09 -23.74 3.12
C GLY A 96 -31.20 -24.04 2.14
N HIS A 97 -31.25 -25.28 1.69
CA HIS A 97 -32.45 -25.87 1.12
C HIS A 97 -32.73 -27.17 1.87
N LYS A 98 -33.78 -27.05 2.71
CA LYS A 98 -34.73 -28.05 3.19
C LYS A 98 -34.17 -29.31 3.82
#